data_AF-A0A0S8JCR4-F1
#
_entry.id   AF-A0A0S8JCR4-F1
#
_cell.length_a   1.000
_cell.length_b   1.000
_cell.length_c   1.000
_cell.angle_alpha   90.00
_cell.angle_beta   90.00
_cell.angle_gamma   90.00
#
_symmetry.space_group_name_H-M   'P 1'
#
loop_
_entity.id
_entity.type
_entity.pdbx_description
1 polymer ?
#
loop_
_entity_poly.entity_id
_entity_poly.type
_entity_poly.pdbx_seq_one_letter_code
_entity_poly.pdbx_strand_id
1 'polypeptide(L)'
;MIGILIEAKNRKVFQVAKELKIASPTILEFLDALGYPTNKRHMSPVTQEMYEQIIKKFDKNRWNHYQSQIQNIKEEKKRLRAEQLRHDELQKILEKKDKPLEKIELPKYAPPVVEVFTPPEEEVVEEETAQQEG
;
A
#
# COMPACT_ATOMS: atom_id res chain seq x y z
N MET A 1 -1.46 9.84 -16.87
CA MET A 1 -2.51 9.92 -17.92
C MET A 1 -3.74 9.13 -17.46
N ILE A 2 -4.71 9.80 -16.84
CA ILE A 2 -5.96 9.20 -16.34
C ILE A 2 -7.02 9.39 -17.43
N GLY A 3 -6.86 8.68 -18.55
CA GLY A 3 -7.55 9.00 -19.80
C GLY A 3 -9.01 8.55 -19.92
N ILE A 4 -9.49 7.62 -19.08
CA ILE A 4 -10.75 6.91 -19.40
C ILE A 4 -11.88 7.17 -18.39
N LEU A 5 -11.60 7.58 -17.15
CA LEU A 5 -12.67 7.96 -16.21
C LEU A 5 -13.43 9.23 -16.64
N ILE A 6 -12.90 9.97 -17.62
CA ILE A 6 -13.51 11.17 -18.22
C ILE A 6 -14.38 10.81 -19.44
N GLU A 7 -14.22 9.62 -20.02
CA GLU A 7 -14.87 9.30 -21.30
C GLU A 7 -16.39 9.11 -21.19
N ALA A 8 -16.93 8.74 -20.03
CA ALA A 8 -18.37 8.61 -19.86
C ALA A 8 -19.10 9.94 -19.63
N LYS A 9 -18.39 11.06 -19.46
CA LYS A 9 -19.06 12.31 -19.06
C LYS A 9 -20.05 12.85 -20.09
N ASN A 10 -20.00 12.44 -21.36
CA ASN A 10 -20.95 12.91 -22.39
C ASN A 10 -21.14 11.93 -23.56
N ARG A 11 -21.10 10.61 -23.34
CA ARG A 11 -21.30 9.65 -24.44
C ARG A 11 -22.77 9.55 -24.80
N LYS A 12 -23.07 9.59 -26.10
CA LYS A 12 -24.42 9.31 -26.64
C LYS A 12 -24.50 7.87 -27.12
N VAL A 13 -25.71 7.30 -27.15
CA VAL A 13 -25.95 5.91 -27.60
C VAL A 13 -25.32 5.63 -28.98
N PHE A 14 -25.46 6.56 -29.94
CA PHE A 14 -24.85 6.40 -31.26
C PHE A 14 -23.31 6.31 -31.24
N GLN A 15 -22.64 7.04 -30.33
CA GLN A 15 -21.18 7.00 -30.21
C GLN A 15 -20.75 5.63 -29.67
N VAL A 16 -21.42 5.15 -28.62
CA VAL A 16 -21.19 3.82 -28.04
C VAL A 16 -21.45 2.72 -29.08
N ALA A 17 -22.52 2.86 -29.87
CA ALA A 17 -22.84 1.96 -30.98
C ALA A 17 -21.72 1.89 -32.02
N LYS A 18 -21.20 3.06 -32.44
CA LYS A 18 -20.09 3.16 -33.39
C LYS A 18 -18.80 2.55 -32.83
N GLU A 19 -18.51 2.79 -31.56
CA GLU A 19 -17.32 2.25 -30.90
C GLU A 19 -17.33 0.73 -30.81
N LEU A 20 -18.49 0.15 -30.47
CA LEU A 20 -18.67 -1.29 -30.32
C LEU A 20 -18.98 -1.98 -31.66
N LYS A 21 -19.18 -1.22 -32.73
CA LYS A 21 -19.62 -1.71 -34.06
C LYS A 21 -20.93 -2.49 -33.98
N ILE A 22 -21.88 -1.97 -33.20
CA ILE A 22 -23.20 -2.58 -32.96
C ILE A 22 -24.27 -1.61 -33.43
N ALA A 23 -25.42 -2.14 -33.87
CA ALA A 23 -26.54 -1.32 -34.26
C ALA A 23 -27.10 -0.55 -33.05
N SER A 24 -27.34 0.75 -33.22
CA SER A 24 -27.88 1.60 -32.15
C SER A 24 -29.23 1.10 -31.58
N PRO A 25 -30.17 0.53 -32.37
CA PRO A 25 -31.39 -0.06 -31.85
C PRO A 25 -31.14 -1.21 -30.87
N THR A 26 -30.16 -2.08 -31.14
CA THR A 26 -29.82 -3.22 -30.27
C THR A 26 -29.35 -2.77 -28.89
N ILE A 27 -28.61 -1.66 -28.82
CA ILE A 27 -28.20 -1.08 -27.54
C ILE A 27 -29.40 -0.49 -26.80
N LEU A 28 -30.32 0.18 -27.51
CA LEU A 28 -31.54 0.74 -26.91
C LEU A 28 -32.45 -0.37 -26.36
N GLU A 29 -32.67 -1.44 -27.11
CA GLU A 29 -33.44 -2.62 -26.67
C GLU A 29 -32.82 -3.27 -25.44
N PHE A 30 -31.49 -3.41 -25.43
CA PHE A 30 -30.77 -3.96 -24.28
C PHE A 30 -30.92 -3.09 -23.03
N LEU A 31 -30.83 -1.76 -23.17
CA LEU A 31 -31.01 -0.83 -22.06
C LEU A 31 -32.47 -0.77 -21.58
N ASP A 32 -33.45 -0.84 -22.48
CA ASP A 32 -34.88 -0.91 -22.16
C ASP A 32 -35.19 -2.19 -21.37
N ALA A 33 -34.62 -3.33 -21.77
CA ALA A 33 -34.74 -4.61 -21.06
C ALA A 33 -34.13 -4.59 -19.64
N LEU A 34 -33.15 -3.73 -19.39
CA LEU A 34 -32.55 -3.51 -18.06
C LEU A 34 -33.34 -2.50 -17.21
N GLY A 35 -34.40 -1.89 -17.76
CA GLY A 35 -35.21 -0.88 -17.06
C GLY A 35 -34.59 0.51 -17.02
N TYR A 36 -33.59 0.79 -17.85
CA TYR A 36 -33.00 2.13 -17.93
C TYR A 36 -33.92 3.07 -18.73
N PRO A 37 -34.16 4.31 -18.25
CA PRO A 37 -35.00 5.29 -18.95
C PRO A 37 -34.23 5.86 -20.14
N THR A 38 -34.17 5.12 -21.23
CA THR A 38 -33.69 5.65 -22.51
C THR A 38 -34.88 6.23 -23.24
N ASN A 39 -34.79 7.49 -23.70
CA ASN A 39 -35.87 8.15 -24.46
C ASN A 39 -36.07 7.55 -25.86
N LYS A 40 -35.65 6.28 -26.09
CA LYS A 40 -35.63 5.53 -27.35
C LYS A 40 -35.00 6.30 -28.51
N ARG A 41 -34.13 7.27 -28.21
CA ARG A 41 -33.43 8.13 -29.17
C ARG A 41 -31.95 7.82 -29.18
N HIS A 42 -31.35 7.74 -30.37
CA HIS A 42 -29.90 7.52 -30.54
C HIS A 42 -29.02 8.62 -29.94
N MET A 43 -29.60 9.79 -29.66
CA MET A 43 -28.95 10.93 -29.03
C MET A 43 -29.01 10.90 -27.49
N SER A 44 -29.66 9.90 -26.89
CA SER A 44 -29.74 9.78 -25.43
C SER A 44 -28.34 9.67 -24.82
N PRO A 45 -28.08 10.38 -23.71
CA PRO A 45 -26.84 10.24 -22.97
C PRO A 45 -26.78 8.85 -22.32
N VAL A 46 -25.58 8.26 -22.29
CA VAL A 46 -25.28 6.98 -21.67
C VAL A 46 -24.51 7.28 -20.39
N THR A 47 -25.09 6.92 -19.25
CA THR A 47 -24.39 7.04 -17.96
C THR A 47 -23.27 6.01 -17.84
N GLN A 48 -22.35 6.22 -16.91
CA GLN A 48 -21.27 5.27 -16.64
C GLN A 48 -21.81 3.86 -16.36
N GLU A 49 -22.86 3.73 -15.55
CA GLU A 49 -23.48 2.44 -15.23
C GLU A 49 -24.04 1.75 -16.47
N MET A 50 -24.76 2.49 -17.32
CA MET A 50 -25.28 1.96 -18.59
C MET A 50 -24.14 1.48 -19.49
N TYR A 51 -23.07 2.28 -19.61
CA TYR A 51 -21.92 1.92 -20.43
C TYR A 51 -21.26 0.62 -19.94
N GLU A 52 -21.10 0.45 -18.63
CA GLU A 52 -20.57 -0.77 -18.02
C GLU A 52 -21.40 -2.01 -18.38
N GLN A 53 -22.72 -1.91 -18.30
CA GLN A 53 -23.60 -3.02 -18.69
C GLN A 53 -23.46 -3.35 -20.18
N ILE A 54 -23.38 -2.32 -21.04
CA ILE A 54 -23.21 -2.50 -22.49
C ILE A 54 -21.88 -3.21 -22.78
N ILE A 55 -20.74 -2.69 -22.31
CA ILE A 55 -19.44 -3.31 -22.60
C ILE A 55 -19.34 -4.72 -22.00
N LYS A 56 -19.93 -4.96 -20.82
CA LYS A 56 -19.97 -6.28 -20.19
C LYS A 56 -20.69 -7.31 -21.06
N LYS A 57 -21.78 -6.91 -21.72
CA LYS A 57 -22.57 -7.79 -22.59
C LYS A 57 -21.94 -7.98 -23.96
N PHE A 58 -21.44 -6.91 -24.55
CA PHE A 58 -21.13 -6.85 -25.98
C PHE A 58 -19.64 -6.87 -26.32
N ASP A 59 -18.75 -6.47 -25.40
CA ASP A 59 -17.29 -6.45 -25.64
C ASP A 59 -16.51 -6.87 -24.39
N LYS A 60 -16.30 -8.19 -24.27
CA LYS A 60 -15.54 -8.80 -23.17
C LYS A 60 -14.10 -8.28 -23.07
N ASN A 61 -13.46 -7.96 -24.19
CA ASN A 61 -12.09 -7.47 -24.19
C ASN A 61 -12.01 -6.08 -23.56
N ARG A 62 -12.91 -5.17 -23.95
CA ARG A 62 -13.02 -3.86 -23.31
C ARG A 62 -13.45 -3.96 -21.85
N TRP A 63 -14.33 -4.90 -21.51
CA TRP A 63 -14.70 -5.15 -20.12
C TRP A 63 -13.49 -5.56 -19.26
N ASN A 64 -12.66 -6.48 -19.76
CA ASN A 64 -11.44 -6.89 -19.06
C ASN A 64 -10.45 -5.74 -18.88
N HIS A 65 -10.26 -4.93 -19.93
CA HIS A 65 -9.44 -3.73 -19.85
C HIS A 65 -10.00 -2.75 -18.81
N TYR A 66 -11.31 -2.50 -18.82
CA TYR A 66 -11.98 -1.64 -17.86
C TYR A 66 -11.77 -2.12 -16.41
N GLN A 67 -11.93 -3.41 -16.16
CA GLN A 67 -11.69 -4.01 -14.83
C GLN A 67 -10.23 -3.85 -14.38
N SER A 68 -9.26 -4.11 -15.27
CA SER A 68 -7.83 -3.92 -14.96
C SER A 68 -7.52 -2.47 -14.58
N GLN A 69 -8.08 -1.50 -15.32
CA GLN A 69 -7.90 -0.08 -15.02
C GLN A 69 -8.50 0.31 -13.67
N ILE A 70 -9.68 -0.21 -13.31
CA ILE A 70 -10.26 0.03 -11.98
C ILE A 70 -9.33 -0.48 -10.87
N GLN A 71 -8.75 -1.67 -11.04
CA GLN A 71 -7.82 -2.22 -10.05
C GLN A 71 -6.57 -1.34 -9.92
N ASN A 72 -5.97 -0.92 -11.03
CA ASN A 72 -4.81 -0.03 -11.03
C ASN A 72 -5.11 1.29 -10.31
N ILE A 73 -6.27 1.90 -10.59
CA ILE A 73 -6.69 3.14 -9.91
C ILE A 73 -6.88 2.91 -8.42
N LYS A 74 -7.45 1.77 -8.02
CA LYS A 74 -7.66 1.41 -6.62
C LYS A 74 -6.32 1.22 -5.89
N GLU A 75 -5.37 0.55 -6.54
CA GLU A 75 -4.04 0.34 -6.02
C GLU A 75 -3.26 1.65 -5.88
N GLU A 76 -3.28 2.49 -6.91
CA GLU A 76 -2.66 3.83 -6.89
C GLU A 76 -3.26 4.69 -5.78
N LYS A 77 -4.58 4.71 -5.62
CA LYS A 77 -5.25 5.40 -4.51
C LYS A 77 -4.84 4.86 -3.14
N LYS A 78 -4.68 3.54 -3.01
CA LYS A 78 -4.23 2.91 -1.77
C LYS A 78 -2.80 3.32 -1.45
N ARG A 79 -1.92 3.31 -2.44
CA ARG A 79 -0.53 3.74 -2.32
C ARG A 79 -0.44 5.21 -1.91
N LEU A 80 -1.17 6.10 -2.58
CA LEU A 80 -1.19 7.53 -2.26
C LEU A 80 -1.64 7.79 -0.83
N ARG A 81 -2.68 7.08 -0.35
CA ARG A 81 -3.13 7.19 1.05
C ARG A 81 -2.08 6.71 2.05
N ALA A 82 -1.38 5.63 1.74
CA ALA A 82 -0.32 5.12 2.61
C ALA A 82 0.88 6.09 2.66
N GLU A 83 1.23 6.71 1.54
CA GLU A 83 2.27 7.74 1.47
C GLU A 83 1.87 9.00 2.27
N GLN A 84 0.61 9.46 2.14
CA GLN A 84 0.08 10.58 2.93
C GLN A 84 0.14 10.28 4.43
N LEU A 85 -0.31 9.10 4.86
CA LEU A 85 -0.30 8.72 6.28
C LEU A 85 1.12 8.68 6.86
N ARG A 86 2.10 8.17 6.09
CA ARG A 86 3.52 8.17 6.47
C ARG A 86 4.07 9.58 6.59
N HIS A 87 3.70 10.45 5.65
CA HIS A 87 4.14 11.85 5.67
C HIS A 87 3.58 12.59 6.89
N ASP A 88 2.29 12.43 7.19
CA ASP A 88 1.64 13.03 8.35
C ASP A 88 2.26 12.56 9.66
N GLU A 89 2.62 11.26 9.76
CA GLU A 89 3.30 10.72 10.93
C GLU A 89 4.73 11.29 11.11
N LEU A 90 5.49 11.42 10.01
CA LEU A 90 6.81 12.06 10.04
C LEU A 90 6.72 13.52 10.49
N GLN A 91 5.75 14.28 9.98
CA GLN A 91 5.52 15.66 10.40
C GLN A 91 5.23 15.75 11.89
N LYS A 92 4.39 14.86 12.42
CA LYS A 92 4.07 14.81 13.85
C LYS A 92 5.28 14.47 14.73
N ILE A 93 6.21 13.64 14.24
CA ILE A 93 7.46 13.33 14.96
C ILE A 93 8.41 14.52 14.96
N LEU A 94 8.53 15.22 13.82
CA LEU A 94 9.37 16.42 13.71
C LEU A 94 8.89 17.52 14.65
N GLU A 95 7.58 17.81 14.70
CA GLU A 95 7.02 18.78 15.66
C GLU A 95 7.26 18.39 17.13
N LYS A 96 7.31 17.09 17.44
CA LYS A 96 7.59 16.63 18.80
C LYS A 96 9.06 16.76 19.18
N LYS A 97 10.00 16.69 18.22
CA LYS A 97 11.45 16.80 18.47
C LYS A 97 11.91 18.21 18.82
N ASP A 98 11.13 19.24 18.50
CA ASP A 98 11.38 20.62 18.94
C ASP A 98 11.00 20.88 20.41
N LYS A 99 10.45 19.87 21.10
CA LYS A 99 10.32 19.93 22.55
C LYS A 99 11.69 19.70 23.18
N PRO A 100 12.13 20.56 24.12
CA PRO A 100 13.42 20.39 24.78
C PRO A 100 13.46 19.01 25.44
N LEU A 101 14.43 18.20 25.04
CA LEU A 101 14.75 16.94 25.69
C LEU A 101 15.02 17.24 27.17
N GLU A 102 14.20 16.71 28.07
CA GLU A 102 14.53 16.69 29.50
C GLU A 102 15.91 16.05 29.64
N LYS A 103 16.82 16.76 30.32
CA LYS A 103 18.18 16.28 30.56
C LYS A 103 18.08 14.96 31.31
N ILE A 104 18.38 13.86 30.63
CA ILE A 104 18.59 12.57 31.26
C ILE A 104 19.88 12.72 32.07
N GLU A 105 19.75 12.75 33.39
CA GLU A 105 20.91 12.63 34.28
C GLU A 105 21.45 11.20 34.13
N LEU A 106 22.49 11.04 33.31
CA LEU A 106 23.23 9.79 33.29
C LEU A 106 23.83 9.58 34.69
N PRO A 107 23.62 8.41 35.33
CA PRO A 107 24.36 8.09 36.53
C PRO A 107 25.85 8.15 36.18
N LYS A 108 26.62 8.90 36.98
CA LYS A 108 28.08 8.97 36.84
C LYS A 108 28.62 7.55 36.86
N TYR A 109 29.24 7.12 35.77
CA TYR A 109 29.95 5.84 35.71
C TYR A 109 30.93 5.79 36.88
N ALA A 110 30.70 4.85 37.81
CA ALA A 110 31.73 4.48 38.77
C ALA A 110 32.89 3.87 37.98
N PRO A 111 34.15 4.22 38.30
CA PRO A 111 35.29 3.60 37.66
C PRO A 111 35.22 2.08 37.83
N PRO A 112 35.52 1.29 36.78
CA PRO A 112 35.55 -0.15 36.91
C PRO A 112 36.58 -0.53 37.97
N VAL A 113 36.15 -1.28 38.99
CA VAL A 113 37.05 -1.91 39.95
C VAL A 113 37.81 -2.97 39.18
N VAL A 114 39.05 -2.66 38.82
CA VAL A 114 39.98 -3.66 38.31
C VAL A 114 40.43 -4.47 39.52
N GLU A 115 39.82 -5.64 39.74
CA GLU A 115 40.40 -6.65 40.61
C GLU A 115 41.75 -7.03 39.99
N VAL A 116 42.83 -6.57 40.63
CA VAL A 116 44.18 -6.99 40.31
C VAL A 116 44.24 -8.48 40.65
N PHE A 117 44.13 -9.33 39.64
CA PHE A 117 44.35 -10.76 39.79
C PHE A 117 45.83 -10.95 40.15
N THR A 118 46.12 -11.07 41.45
CA THR A 118 47.40 -11.55 41.94
C THR A 118 47.48 -13.05 41.64
N PRO A 119 48.42 -13.49 40.77
CA PRO A 119 48.62 -14.91 40.55
C PRO A 119 49.07 -15.58 41.86
N PRO A 120 48.62 -16.82 42.13
CA PRO A 120 48.98 -17.54 43.35
C PRO A 120 50.49 -17.78 43.40
N GLU A 121 51.04 -17.53 44.58
CA GLU A 121 52.44 -17.74 44.95
C GLU A 121 52.79 -19.23 44.77
N GLU A 122 53.82 -19.53 43.97
CA GLU A 122 54.33 -20.89 43.79
C GLU A 122 54.85 -21.41 45.14
N GLU A 123 54.11 -22.35 45.74
CA GLU A 123 54.61 -23.15 46.86
C GLU A 123 55.80 -24.00 46.37
N VAL A 124 57.00 -23.57 46.76
CA VAL A 124 58.23 -24.34 46.61
C VAL A 124 58.12 -25.56 47.54
N VAL A 125 57.91 -26.73 46.96
CA VAL A 125 57.91 -28.01 47.68
C VAL A 125 59.37 -28.39 47.99
N GLU A 126 59.80 -28.25 49.25
CA GLU A 126 61.00 -28.90 49.76
C GLU A 126 60.67 -30.37 50.07
N GLU A 127 61.30 -31.30 49.34
CA GLU A 127 61.30 -32.74 49.64
C GLU A 127 62.17 -33.01 50.88
N GLU A 128 61.53 -33.34 52.00
CA GLU A 128 62.21 -33.95 53.15
C GLU A 128 62.02 -35.48 53.08
N THR A 129 63.06 -36.19 52.65
CA THR A 129 63.09 -37.66 52.63
C THR A 129 63.48 -38.18 54.01
N ALA A 130 62.51 -38.75 54.73
CA ALA A 130 62.71 -39.41 56.01
C ALA A 130 63.43 -40.75 55.87
N GLN A 131 64.47 -40.92 56.67
CA GLN A 131 65.22 -42.15 56.91
C GLN A 131 64.30 -43.18 57.59
N GLN A 132 64.32 -44.42 57.10
CA GLN A 132 63.58 -45.55 57.65
C GLN A 132 64.58 -46.50 58.33
N GLU A 133 64.58 -46.53 59.66
CA GLU A 133 65.12 -47.65 60.45
C GLU A 133 64.04 -48.73 60.57
N GLY A 134 64.43 -50.00 60.37
CA GLY A 134 63.58 -51.18 60.56
C GLY A 134 64.01 -52.37 59.71
#